data_AF-A0AB36CJ21-F1
#
_entry.id   AF-A0AB36CJ21-F1
#
_cell.length_a   1.000
_cell.length_b   1.000
_cell.length_c   1.000
_cell.angle_alpha   90.00
_cell.angle_beta   90.00
_cell.angle_gamma   90.00
#
_symmetry.space_group_name_H-M   'P 1'
#
loop_
_entity.id
_entity.type
_entity.pdbx_description
1 polymer ?
#
loop_
_entity_poly.entity_id
_entity_poly.type
_entity_poly.pdbx_seq_one_letter_code
_entity_poly.pdbx_strand_id
1 'polypeptide(L)'
;MRDEEILRRFIVRARRVKAHSQVQDWDDLLRHAEGSLDVRLDISGRMTFTRRLPEDEEIFESLVSRVRPLTLKSEPVYYVKVFDAINRILGDGEIDERFRNRIHKLRQAWDAAEIQGTQVQSYTVQSARIDGTEATPAVSDTQLAAAWLYADLVHADAQGPKKDALAFPLRERYAAAVRVFSHLAALAIATMELIELLRQAEGLPIDESAWEDDVVVGASELVEEGQAFVAPVGSKMPDIRDPLAFAEGWSAFTVTELLRQDPANQVHVVLRAKDESVIASYDAAVSRRQPDSKMRLWDVLVAGSVIFKFAFNLQDEKAPEVHFHGWEIFNSTNELKLASTRLMLQIHYATTITFEVRGNDFLTLDLPNYSDDELREWKVIEQTVDDIVAIEHLTGKKFEACSGRFDNLDRVRLRRLRLMLEGHIVHATRRPVTVTATEGNPPQVIVNPAEVLNVGGSEVPTPQILMRHPDMSATETGVAPDSGPEAKTYLMEPPSGKPFFSWIPGLTEVSGDEAVAATATWNLIEIDEATFNY
;
A
#
# COMPACT_ATOMS: atom_id res chain seq x y z
N MET A 1 19.81 -24.53 13.55
CA MET A 1 18.84 -23.45 13.83
C MET A 1 19.11 -22.99 15.26
N ARG A 2 19.12 -21.68 15.53
CA ARG A 2 19.29 -21.17 16.90
C ARG A 2 18.06 -21.51 17.75
N ASP A 3 18.20 -21.69 19.05
CA ASP A 3 17.09 -22.04 19.95
C ASP A 3 16.00 -20.96 19.97
N GLU A 4 16.40 -19.68 19.93
CA GLU A 4 15.49 -18.53 19.78
C GLU A 4 14.58 -18.64 18.56
N GLU A 5 15.13 -19.07 17.41
CA GLU A 5 14.38 -19.22 16.17
C GLU A 5 13.38 -20.39 16.23
N ILE A 6 13.71 -21.46 16.98
CA ILE A 6 12.78 -22.57 17.24
C ILE A 6 11.58 -22.06 18.04
N LEU A 7 11.82 -21.32 19.12
CA LEU A 7 10.76 -20.75 19.96
C LEU A 7 9.92 -19.73 19.18
N ARG A 8 10.57 -18.83 18.41
CA ARG A 8 9.88 -17.85 17.55
C ARG A 8 8.91 -18.52 16.58
N ARG A 9 9.36 -19.54 15.85
CA ARG A 9 8.51 -20.28 14.90
C ARG A 9 7.39 -21.04 15.60
N PHE A 10 7.67 -21.62 16.77
CA PHE A 10 6.65 -22.29 17.56
C PHE A 10 5.56 -21.32 18.00
N ILE A 11 5.92 -20.14 18.51
CA ILE A 11 4.95 -19.11 18.94
C ILE A 11 4.07 -18.67 17.77
N VAL A 12 4.65 -18.33 16.62
CA VAL A 12 3.87 -17.97 15.42
C VAL A 12 2.89 -19.10 15.05
N ARG A 13 3.34 -20.36 15.11
CA ARG A 13 2.47 -21.51 14.82
C ARG A 13 1.38 -21.70 15.87
N ALA A 14 1.70 -21.58 17.15
CA ALA A 14 0.74 -21.72 18.25
C ALA A 14 -0.28 -20.58 18.26
N ARG A 15 0.11 -19.35 17.89
CA ARG A 15 -0.82 -18.23 17.66
C ARG A 15 -1.78 -18.52 16.51
N ARG A 16 -1.33 -19.18 15.43
CA ARG A 16 -2.22 -19.67 14.35
C ARG A 16 -3.18 -20.76 14.82
N VAL A 17 -2.76 -21.64 15.74
CA VAL A 17 -3.66 -22.61 16.39
C VAL A 17 -4.66 -21.88 17.27
N LYS A 18 -4.22 -20.92 18.09
CA LYS A 18 -5.08 -20.11 18.97
C LYS A 18 -6.16 -19.38 18.19
N ALA A 19 -5.81 -18.76 17.06
CA ALA A 19 -6.72 -18.02 16.20
C ALA A 19 -7.72 -18.90 15.41
N HIS A 20 -7.63 -20.23 15.53
CA HIS A 20 -8.56 -21.13 14.85
C HIS A 20 -9.96 -21.11 15.47
N SER A 21 -11.02 -21.13 14.66
CA SER A 21 -12.41 -21.06 15.14
C SER A 21 -12.76 -22.12 16.19
N GLN A 22 -12.33 -23.37 16.01
CA GLN A 22 -12.53 -24.46 16.99
C GLN A 22 -11.77 -24.24 18.31
N VAL A 23 -10.70 -23.45 18.30
CA VAL A 23 -9.93 -23.13 19.53
C VAL A 23 -10.49 -21.88 20.21
N GLN A 24 -11.17 -21.01 19.46
CA GLN A 24 -11.90 -19.86 20.02
C GLN A 24 -13.08 -20.31 20.89
N ASP A 25 -13.72 -21.45 20.59
CA ASP A 25 -14.63 -22.13 21.52
C ASP A 25 -13.85 -23.07 22.46
N TRP A 26 -13.19 -22.46 23.45
CA TRP A 26 -12.27 -23.17 24.34
C TRP A 26 -12.95 -24.26 25.17
N ASP A 27 -14.19 -24.05 25.61
CA ASP A 27 -14.93 -25.02 26.42
C ASP A 27 -15.31 -26.26 25.60
N ASP A 28 -15.70 -26.10 24.34
CA ASP A 28 -16.00 -27.24 23.47
C ASP A 28 -14.73 -27.97 23.03
N LEU A 29 -13.63 -27.24 22.76
CA LEU A 29 -12.31 -27.84 22.53
C LEU A 29 -11.89 -28.73 23.70
N LEU A 30 -11.99 -28.24 24.94
CA LEU A 30 -11.62 -29.01 26.13
C LEU A 30 -12.54 -30.21 26.32
N ARG A 31 -13.85 -30.08 26.09
CA ARG A 31 -14.79 -31.19 26.13
C ARG A 31 -14.41 -32.31 25.15
N HIS A 32 -13.98 -31.93 23.94
CA HIS A 32 -13.47 -32.89 22.96
C HIS A 32 -12.16 -33.52 23.42
N ALA A 33 -11.21 -32.73 23.94
CA ALA A 33 -9.93 -33.21 24.46
C ALA A 33 -10.08 -34.22 25.61
N GLU A 34 -11.06 -34.00 26.50
CA GLU A 34 -11.41 -34.92 27.59
C GLU A 34 -12.02 -36.24 27.10
N GLY A 35 -12.60 -36.26 25.89
CA GLY A 35 -13.18 -37.46 25.29
C GLY A 35 -14.49 -37.90 25.94
N SER A 36 -15.31 -36.95 26.39
CA SER A 36 -16.60 -37.23 27.05
C SER A 36 -17.49 -38.19 26.23
N LEU A 37 -18.05 -39.17 26.91
CA LEU A 37 -18.89 -40.24 26.35
C LEU A 37 -20.17 -40.35 27.16
N ASP A 38 -21.31 -40.01 26.54
CA ASP A 38 -22.61 -40.17 27.18
C ASP A 38 -23.11 -41.60 26.99
N VAL A 39 -23.28 -42.30 28.10
CA VAL A 39 -23.78 -43.67 28.13
C VAL A 39 -25.19 -43.68 28.72
N ARG A 40 -26.16 -44.17 27.95
CA ARG A 40 -27.53 -44.42 28.43
C ARG A 40 -27.83 -45.91 28.40
N LEU A 41 -28.11 -46.49 29.56
CA LEU A 41 -28.57 -47.86 29.70
C LEU A 41 -30.08 -47.85 29.93
N ASP A 42 -30.84 -48.50 29.06
CA ASP A 42 -32.29 -48.65 29.24
C ASP A 42 -32.65 -49.87 30.12
N ILE A 43 -33.92 -49.96 30.52
CA ILE A 43 -34.44 -51.05 31.36
C ILE A 43 -34.36 -52.44 30.69
N SER A 44 -34.17 -52.50 29.37
CA SER A 44 -33.98 -53.75 28.63
C SER A 44 -32.51 -54.18 28.60
N GLY A 45 -31.62 -53.39 29.19
CA GLY A 45 -30.17 -53.61 29.16
C GLY A 45 -29.51 -53.13 27.87
N ARG A 46 -30.19 -52.35 27.02
CA ARG A 46 -29.60 -51.76 25.82
C ARG A 46 -28.79 -50.53 26.21
N MET A 47 -27.51 -50.53 25.86
CA MET A 47 -26.58 -49.44 26.09
C MET A 47 -26.44 -48.61 24.81
N THR A 48 -26.68 -47.29 24.91
CA THR A 48 -26.47 -46.32 23.84
C THR A 48 -25.27 -45.46 24.20
N PHE A 49 -24.31 -45.37 23.28
CA PHE A 49 -23.12 -44.56 23.40
C PHE A 49 -23.26 -43.33 22.50
N THR A 50 -23.13 -42.13 23.06
CA THR A 50 -23.16 -40.89 22.30
C THR A 50 -21.83 -40.16 22.47
N ARG A 51 -21.18 -39.84 21.35
CA ARG A 51 -19.96 -39.03 21.29
C ARG A 51 -20.29 -37.77 20.53
N ARG A 52 -19.98 -36.61 21.11
CA ARG A 52 -20.12 -35.33 20.41
C ARG A 52 -18.92 -35.14 19.48
N LEU A 53 -19.21 -34.72 18.26
CA LEU A 53 -18.22 -34.39 17.23
C LEU A 53 -18.36 -32.90 16.86
N PRO A 54 -17.32 -32.28 16.29
CA PRO A 54 -17.44 -30.95 15.69
C PRO A 54 -18.55 -30.93 14.64
N GLU A 55 -19.25 -29.80 14.51
CA GLU A 55 -20.34 -29.65 13.55
C GLU A 55 -19.87 -29.71 12.09
N ASP A 56 -18.62 -29.30 11.83
CA ASP A 56 -18.00 -29.23 10.51
C ASP A 56 -16.65 -29.96 10.51
N GLU A 57 -16.55 -31.00 9.68
CA GLU A 57 -15.34 -31.82 9.53
C GLU A 57 -14.20 -31.04 8.86
N GLU A 58 -14.47 -30.20 7.85
CA GLU A 58 -13.45 -29.41 7.14
C GLU A 58 -12.78 -28.40 8.08
N ILE A 59 -13.58 -27.75 8.94
CA ILE A 59 -13.05 -26.86 9.98
C ILE A 59 -12.14 -27.66 10.94
N PHE A 60 -12.52 -28.87 11.33
CA PHE A 60 -11.69 -29.69 12.21
C PHE A 60 -10.39 -30.15 11.51
N GLU A 61 -10.43 -30.59 10.25
CA GLU A 61 -9.24 -30.90 9.45
C GLU A 61 -8.28 -29.70 9.38
N SER A 62 -8.83 -28.50 9.24
CA SER A 62 -8.10 -27.25 9.27
C SER A 62 -7.35 -27.06 10.60
N LEU A 63 -7.94 -27.40 11.75
CA LEU A 63 -7.25 -27.40 13.05
C LEU A 63 -6.11 -28.43 13.08
N VAL A 64 -6.38 -29.66 12.66
CA VAL A 64 -5.39 -30.74 12.65
C VAL A 64 -4.18 -30.38 11.79
N SER A 65 -4.41 -29.78 10.62
CA SER A 65 -3.33 -29.31 9.74
C SER A 65 -2.43 -28.28 10.43
N ARG A 66 -3.00 -27.39 11.27
CA ARG A 66 -2.26 -26.39 12.05
C ARG A 66 -1.42 -27.04 13.15
N VAL A 67 -1.94 -28.06 13.83
CA VAL A 67 -1.27 -28.74 14.95
C VAL A 67 -0.21 -29.75 14.49
N ARG A 68 -0.43 -30.43 13.36
CA ARG A 68 0.44 -31.54 12.89
C ARG A 68 1.95 -31.26 12.89
N PRO A 69 2.45 -30.07 12.47
CA PRO A 69 3.90 -29.84 12.50
C PRO A 69 4.53 -29.90 13.89
N LEU A 70 3.73 -29.72 14.95
CA LEU A 70 4.20 -29.81 16.34
C LEU A 70 4.50 -31.25 16.77
N THR A 71 3.98 -32.26 16.05
CA THR A 71 4.14 -33.69 16.35
C THR A 71 5.13 -34.40 15.44
N LEU A 72 5.67 -33.73 14.42
CA LEU A 72 6.54 -34.35 13.41
C LEU A 72 8.02 -34.10 13.70
N LYS A 73 8.79 -35.16 13.94
CA LYS A 73 10.25 -35.09 14.23
C LYS A 73 11.06 -34.32 13.17
N SER A 74 10.65 -34.37 11.91
CA SER A 74 11.29 -33.65 10.80
C SER A 74 11.11 -32.14 10.88
N GLU A 75 10.03 -31.65 11.49
CA GLU A 75 9.70 -30.24 11.54
C GLU A 75 10.57 -29.48 12.55
N PRO A 76 10.91 -28.21 12.28
CA PRO A 76 11.71 -27.41 13.20
C PRO A 76 10.97 -27.10 14.51
N VAL A 77 9.64 -27.10 14.49
CA VAL A 77 8.76 -26.77 15.63
C VAL A 77 8.22 -28.01 16.36
N TYR A 78 8.84 -29.18 16.15
CA TYR A 78 8.51 -30.40 16.90
C TYR A 78 8.62 -30.16 18.40
N TYR A 79 7.63 -30.58 19.19
CA TYR A 79 7.54 -30.25 20.62
C TYR A 79 8.81 -30.59 21.41
N VAL A 80 9.48 -31.72 21.12
CA VAL A 80 10.74 -32.10 21.78
C VAL A 80 11.82 -31.05 21.54
N LYS A 81 11.95 -30.55 20.30
CA LYS A 81 12.93 -29.50 19.96
C LYS A 81 12.62 -28.19 20.68
N VAL A 82 11.33 -27.88 20.87
CA VAL A 82 10.87 -26.69 21.61
C VAL A 82 11.24 -26.80 23.09
N PHE A 83 10.92 -27.90 23.77
CA PHE A 83 11.31 -28.10 25.17
C PHE A 83 12.82 -28.16 25.37
N ASP A 84 13.54 -28.79 24.44
CA ASP A 84 15.00 -28.82 24.50
C ASP A 84 15.60 -27.42 24.28
N ALA A 85 15.00 -26.57 23.44
CA ALA A 85 15.40 -25.18 23.26
C ALA A 85 15.12 -24.33 24.51
N ILE A 86 13.95 -24.50 25.14
CA ILE A 86 13.63 -23.86 26.45
C ILE A 86 14.70 -24.23 27.48
N ASN A 87 14.99 -25.53 27.63
CA ASN A 87 15.98 -25.99 28.61
C ASN A 87 17.40 -25.49 28.32
N ARG A 88 17.82 -25.44 27.05
CA ARG A 88 19.14 -24.92 26.67
C ARG A 88 19.29 -23.42 26.91
N ILE A 89 18.24 -22.63 26.64
CA ILE A 89 18.26 -21.19 26.88
C ILE A 89 18.29 -20.88 28.37
N LEU A 90 17.47 -21.55 29.17
CA LEU A 90 17.42 -21.33 30.61
C LEU A 90 18.67 -21.88 31.34
N GLY A 91 19.33 -22.90 30.77
CA GLY A 91 20.54 -23.51 31.33
C GLY A 91 20.34 -24.17 32.70
N ASP A 92 21.43 -24.42 33.41
CA ASP A 92 21.42 -24.95 34.80
C ASP A 92 21.24 -23.83 35.86
N GLY A 93 20.76 -22.65 35.47
CA GLY A 93 20.55 -21.51 36.37
C GLY A 93 19.47 -21.77 37.44
N GLU A 94 19.39 -20.88 38.43
CA GLU A 94 18.33 -20.88 39.46
C GLU A 94 16.97 -20.46 38.86
N ILE A 95 16.39 -21.30 38.01
CA ILE A 95 15.00 -21.17 37.54
C ILE A 95 14.07 -21.52 38.71
N ASP A 96 12.98 -20.75 38.88
CA ASP A 96 11.93 -21.06 39.85
C ASP A 96 11.43 -22.51 39.67
N GLU A 97 11.43 -23.29 40.75
CA GLU A 97 10.98 -24.69 40.78
C GLU A 97 9.57 -24.85 40.21
N ARG A 98 8.72 -23.82 40.33
CA ARG A 98 7.38 -23.80 39.72
C ARG A 98 7.45 -23.89 38.20
N PHE A 99 8.36 -23.16 37.55
CA PHE A 99 8.55 -23.23 36.10
C PHE A 99 9.17 -24.55 35.68
N ARG A 100 10.18 -25.04 36.42
CA ARG A 100 10.80 -26.36 36.17
C ARG A 100 9.76 -27.49 36.19
N ASN A 101 8.89 -27.49 37.21
CA ASN A 101 7.79 -28.46 37.33
C ASN A 101 6.78 -28.31 36.19
N ARG A 102 6.44 -27.08 35.78
CA ARG A 102 5.48 -26.84 34.68
C ARG A 102 6.04 -27.27 33.32
N ILE A 103 7.33 -27.01 33.05
CA ILE A 103 8.05 -27.52 31.87
C ILE A 103 8.00 -29.05 31.83
N HIS A 104 8.35 -29.71 32.95
CA HIS A 104 8.35 -31.16 33.04
C HIS A 104 6.95 -31.76 32.80
N LYS A 105 5.92 -31.22 33.47
CA LYS A 105 4.52 -31.67 33.32
C LYS A 105 4.02 -31.53 31.88
N LEU A 106 4.29 -30.40 31.23
CA LEU A 106 3.87 -30.21 29.83
C LEU A 106 4.63 -31.12 28.88
N ARG A 107 5.94 -31.30 29.06
CA ARG A 107 6.72 -32.27 28.27
C ARG A 107 6.15 -33.69 28.41
N GLN A 108 5.87 -34.12 29.63
CA GLN A 108 5.26 -35.42 29.90
C GLN A 108 3.87 -35.57 29.26
N ALA A 109 3.06 -34.51 29.28
CA ALA A 109 1.75 -34.51 28.62
C ALA A 109 1.88 -34.64 27.09
N TRP A 110 2.84 -33.95 26.48
CA TRP A 110 3.16 -34.12 25.05
C TRP A 110 3.65 -35.53 24.72
N ASP A 111 4.54 -36.09 25.54
CA ASP A 111 5.04 -37.46 25.35
C ASP A 111 3.90 -38.50 25.42
N ALA A 112 2.95 -38.31 26.34
CA ALA A 112 1.75 -39.13 26.44
C ALA A 112 0.81 -38.95 25.23
N ALA A 113 0.80 -37.75 24.64
CA ALA A 113 -0.03 -37.39 23.49
C ALA A 113 0.59 -37.71 22.12
N GLU A 114 1.77 -38.36 22.08
CA GLU A 114 2.40 -38.81 20.83
C GLU A 114 1.41 -39.63 19.98
N ILE A 115 1.52 -39.55 18.64
CA ILE A 115 0.52 -40.11 17.71
C ILE A 115 1.08 -41.21 16.80
N GLN A 116 2.40 -41.42 16.78
CA GLN A 116 3.02 -42.44 15.91
C GLN A 116 3.09 -43.84 16.54
N GLY A 117 2.69 -44.00 17.81
CA GLY A 117 2.80 -45.26 18.55
C GLY A 117 1.49 -46.02 18.74
N THR A 118 1.49 -46.95 19.69
CA THR A 118 0.33 -47.79 20.07
C THR A 118 -0.17 -47.51 21.49
N GLN A 119 0.35 -46.48 22.15
CA GLN A 119 -0.06 -46.10 23.48
C GLN A 119 -1.56 -45.81 23.54
N VAL A 120 -2.15 -46.10 24.68
CA VAL A 120 -3.53 -45.76 24.99
C VAL A 120 -3.52 -44.40 25.66
N GLN A 121 -4.18 -43.42 25.07
CA GLN A 121 -4.35 -42.11 25.70
C GLN A 121 -5.65 -42.07 26.52
N SER A 122 -6.70 -42.76 26.09
CA SER A 122 -7.92 -42.87 26.89
C SER A 122 -8.61 -44.22 26.78
N TYR A 123 -8.67 -44.81 25.59
CA TYR A 123 -9.38 -46.08 25.43
C TYR A 123 -8.73 -47.00 24.39
N THR A 124 -9.05 -48.27 24.54
CA THR A 124 -8.82 -49.31 23.53
C THR A 124 -10.18 -49.82 23.09
N VAL A 125 -10.34 -50.09 21.79
CA VAL A 125 -11.58 -50.63 21.25
C VAL A 125 -11.30 -51.94 20.52
N GLN A 126 -12.25 -52.85 20.65
CA GLN A 126 -12.34 -54.09 19.90
C GLN A 126 -13.83 -54.33 19.58
N SER A 127 -14.12 -54.84 18.39
CA SER A 127 -15.47 -55.22 18.00
C SER A 127 -15.48 -56.67 17.54
N ALA A 128 -16.55 -57.39 17.84
CA ALA A 128 -16.83 -58.73 17.34
C ALA A 128 -18.36 -58.93 17.35
N ARG A 129 -18.85 -59.89 16.56
CA ARG A 129 -20.21 -60.39 16.73
C ARG A 129 -20.32 -61.17 18.04
N ILE A 130 -21.56 -61.38 18.52
CA ILE A 130 -21.84 -62.10 19.77
C ILE A 130 -21.32 -63.55 19.73
N ASP A 131 -21.27 -64.16 18.54
CA ASP A 131 -20.71 -65.50 18.31
C ASP A 131 -19.17 -65.51 18.17
N GLY A 132 -18.51 -64.35 18.32
CA GLY A 132 -17.07 -64.18 18.19
C GLY A 132 -16.55 -64.06 16.75
N THR A 133 -17.43 -64.09 15.75
CA THR A 133 -17.05 -63.88 14.35
C THR A 133 -16.82 -62.40 14.04
N GLU A 134 -16.06 -62.11 12.97
CA GLU A 134 -15.71 -60.74 12.55
C GLU A 134 -14.99 -59.92 13.64
N ALA A 135 -14.21 -60.59 14.49
CA ALA A 135 -13.43 -59.91 15.52
C ALA A 135 -12.34 -59.02 14.90
N THR A 136 -12.33 -57.74 15.29
CA THR A 136 -11.25 -56.81 14.97
C THR A 136 -10.07 -57.03 15.92
N PRO A 137 -8.85 -56.59 15.55
CA PRO A 137 -7.79 -56.38 16.52
C PRO A 137 -8.23 -55.37 17.60
N ALA A 138 -7.65 -55.48 18.80
CA ALA A 138 -7.75 -54.44 19.80
C ALA A 138 -6.81 -53.29 19.41
N VAL A 139 -7.34 -52.07 19.25
CA VAL A 139 -6.57 -50.90 18.84
C VAL A 139 -6.79 -49.74 19.81
N SER A 140 -5.76 -48.93 20.04
CA SER A 140 -5.87 -47.73 20.86
C SER A 140 -6.49 -46.55 20.10
N ASP A 141 -7.00 -45.58 20.85
CA ASP A 141 -7.43 -44.29 20.31
C ASP A 141 -6.33 -43.54 19.56
N THR A 142 -5.06 -43.69 19.98
CA THR A 142 -3.90 -43.19 19.23
C THR A 142 -3.80 -43.82 17.84
N GLN A 143 -3.95 -45.15 17.72
CA GLN A 143 -3.89 -45.84 16.44
C GLN A 143 -5.04 -45.43 15.52
N LEU A 144 -6.25 -45.26 16.09
CA LEU A 144 -7.43 -44.78 15.37
C LEU A 144 -7.23 -43.36 14.84
N ALA A 145 -6.79 -42.43 15.69
CA ALA A 145 -6.54 -41.03 15.32
C ALA A 145 -5.43 -40.91 14.25
N ALA A 146 -4.35 -41.70 14.40
CA ALA A 146 -3.27 -41.75 13.42
C ALA A 146 -3.72 -42.36 12.10
N ALA A 147 -4.57 -43.38 12.12
CA ALA A 147 -5.15 -43.95 10.91
C ALA A 147 -6.04 -42.92 10.19
N TRP A 148 -6.87 -42.16 10.90
CA TRP A 148 -7.64 -41.07 10.31
C TRP A 148 -6.73 -40.03 9.64
N LEU A 149 -5.75 -39.49 10.38
CA LEU A 149 -4.86 -38.47 9.85
C LEU A 149 -4.11 -38.97 8.59
N TYR A 150 -3.60 -40.20 8.61
CA TYR A 150 -2.67 -40.65 7.56
C TYR A 150 -3.29 -41.49 6.45
N ALA A 151 -4.44 -42.14 6.65
CA ALA A 151 -5.06 -42.95 5.61
C ALA A 151 -6.33 -42.31 5.04
N ASP A 152 -7.00 -41.46 5.81
CA ASP A 152 -8.23 -40.79 5.37
C ASP A 152 -7.94 -39.34 4.92
N LEU A 153 -7.05 -38.61 5.62
CA LEU A 153 -6.78 -37.18 5.34
C LEU A 153 -5.51 -36.91 4.51
N VAL A 154 -4.34 -37.45 4.90
CA VAL A 154 -3.03 -37.00 4.36
C VAL A 154 -2.41 -37.95 3.32
N HIS A 155 -2.52 -39.26 3.50
CA HIS A 155 -2.05 -40.26 2.52
C HIS A 155 -3.18 -41.24 2.18
N ALA A 156 -2.99 -42.01 1.11
CA ALA A 156 -3.93 -43.05 0.69
C ALA A 156 -3.65 -44.43 1.32
N ASP A 157 -2.59 -44.57 2.12
CA ASP A 157 -2.20 -45.84 2.75
C ASP A 157 -1.65 -45.67 4.18
N ALA A 158 -2.24 -46.39 5.13
CA ALA A 158 -1.71 -46.51 6.49
C ALA A 158 -0.68 -47.65 6.59
N GLN A 159 0.57 -47.28 6.88
CA GLN A 159 1.67 -48.21 7.18
C GLN A 159 1.92 -48.34 8.69
N GLY A 160 2.47 -49.48 9.12
CA GLY A 160 2.89 -49.70 10.50
C GLY A 160 1.73 -49.90 11.49
N PRO A 161 1.86 -49.46 12.76
CA PRO A 161 0.91 -49.78 13.83
C PRO A 161 -0.53 -49.28 13.63
N LYS A 162 -0.73 -48.30 12.73
CA LYS A 162 -2.05 -47.75 12.37
C LYS A 162 -2.83 -48.60 11.36
N LYS A 163 -2.21 -49.62 10.75
CA LYS A 163 -2.89 -50.51 9.78
C LYS A 163 -4.06 -51.26 10.40
N ASP A 164 -3.92 -51.74 11.63
CA ASP A 164 -4.98 -52.49 12.32
C ASP A 164 -6.23 -51.64 12.59
N ALA A 165 -6.05 -50.32 12.74
CA ALA A 165 -7.16 -49.39 12.90
C ALA A 165 -8.00 -49.20 11.61
N LEU A 166 -7.51 -49.64 10.45
CA LEU A 166 -8.31 -49.66 9.21
C LEU A 166 -9.44 -50.69 9.24
N ALA A 167 -9.41 -51.65 10.19
CA ALA A 167 -10.51 -52.58 10.41
C ALA A 167 -11.78 -51.90 11.01
N PHE A 168 -11.65 -50.67 11.51
CA PHE A 168 -12.75 -49.88 12.06
C PHE A 168 -13.33 -48.93 11.01
N PRO A 169 -14.60 -48.49 11.12
CA PRO A 169 -15.18 -47.53 10.17
C PRO A 169 -14.58 -46.13 10.34
N LEU A 170 -14.64 -45.31 9.28
CA LEU A 170 -14.16 -43.92 9.26
C LEU A 170 -14.60 -43.11 10.49
N ARG A 171 -15.90 -43.17 10.83
CA ARG A 171 -16.48 -42.47 11.99
C ARG A 171 -15.80 -42.77 13.32
N GLU A 172 -15.30 -44.00 13.51
CA GLU A 172 -14.61 -44.40 14.74
C GLU A 172 -13.21 -43.79 14.79
N ARG A 173 -12.52 -43.80 13.65
CA ARG A 173 -11.20 -43.17 13.49
C ARG A 173 -11.29 -41.65 13.65
N TYR A 174 -12.29 -41.02 13.05
CA TYR A 174 -12.57 -39.60 13.19
C TYR A 174 -12.87 -39.20 14.64
N ALA A 175 -13.74 -39.95 15.34
CA ALA A 175 -14.05 -39.68 16.75
C ALA A 175 -12.81 -39.75 17.66
N ALA A 176 -11.89 -40.69 17.39
CA ALA A 176 -10.61 -40.73 18.09
C ALA A 176 -9.72 -39.53 17.75
N ALA A 177 -9.66 -39.13 16.47
CA ALA A 177 -8.92 -37.97 16.01
C ALA A 177 -9.41 -36.67 16.66
N VAL A 178 -10.73 -36.47 16.76
CA VAL A 178 -11.36 -35.34 17.47
C VAL A 178 -10.77 -35.17 18.85
N ARG A 179 -10.76 -36.23 19.66
CA ARG A 179 -10.19 -36.18 21.01
C ARG A 179 -8.69 -35.86 20.98
N VAL A 180 -7.92 -36.65 20.23
CA VAL A 180 -6.45 -36.58 20.24
C VAL A 180 -5.95 -35.21 19.77
N PHE A 181 -6.48 -34.68 18.66
CA PHE A 181 -6.01 -33.41 18.13
C PHE A 181 -6.57 -32.19 18.86
N SER A 182 -7.76 -32.27 19.48
CA SER A 182 -8.22 -31.23 20.41
C SER A 182 -7.31 -31.16 21.64
N HIS A 183 -6.86 -32.31 22.16
CA HIS A 183 -5.89 -32.36 23.24
C HIS A 183 -4.53 -31.76 22.83
N LEU A 184 -4.01 -32.11 21.65
CA LEU A 184 -2.77 -31.54 21.12
C LEU A 184 -2.87 -30.03 20.86
N ALA A 185 -4.02 -29.54 20.40
CA ALA A 185 -4.28 -28.10 20.26
C ALA A 185 -4.20 -27.40 21.63
N ALA A 186 -4.85 -27.97 22.66
CA ALA A 186 -4.78 -27.44 24.02
C ALA A 186 -3.35 -27.43 24.58
N LEU A 187 -2.56 -28.48 24.32
CA LEU A 187 -1.14 -28.53 24.68
C LEU A 187 -0.31 -27.46 23.96
N ALA A 188 -0.60 -27.18 22.69
CA ALA A 188 0.06 -26.11 21.95
C ALA A 188 -0.18 -24.73 22.59
N ILE A 189 -1.42 -24.44 22.98
CA ILE A 189 -1.76 -23.18 23.67
C ILE A 189 -1.08 -23.11 25.04
N ALA A 190 -1.19 -24.16 25.85
CA ALA A 190 -0.58 -24.21 27.18
C ALA A 190 0.96 -24.07 27.14
N THR A 191 1.60 -24.61 26.10
CA THR A 191 3.05 -24.47 25.88
C THR A 191 3.42 -23.05 25.46
N MET A 192 2.62 -22.41 24.59
CA MET A 192 2.83 -21.01 24.19
C MET A 192 2.69 -20.07 25.40
N GLU A 193 1.67 -20.27 26.23
CA GLU A 193 1.48 -19.49 27.46
C GLU A 193 2.62 -19.70 28.46
N LEU A 194 3.16 -20.92 28.58
CA LEU A 194 4.37 -21.15 29.38
C LEU A 194 5.56 -20.35 28.84
N ILE A 195 5.78 -20.33 27.52
CA ILE A 195 6.87 -19.56 26.91
C ILE A 195 6.68 -18.05 27.15
N GLU A 196 5.43 -17.56 27.09
CA GLU A 196 5.11 -16.17 27.42
C GLU A 196 5.46 -15.82 28.88
N LEU A 197 5.06 -16.68 29.81
CA LEU A 197 5.38 -16.51 31.23
C LEU A 197 6.89 -16.56 31.48
N LEU A 198 7.62 -17.47 30.83
CA LEU A 198 9.08 -17.54 30.91
C LEU A 198 9.76 -16.33 30.27
N ARG A 199 9.22 -15.76 29.17
CA ARG A 199 9.71 -14.50 28.60
C ARG A 199 9.61 -13.36 29.61
N GLN A 200 8.47 -13.24 30.29
CA GLN A 200 8.22 -12.17 31.26
C GLN A 200 9.03 -12.34 32.56
N ALA A 201 9.17 -13.56 33.06
CA ALA A 201 9.82 -13.82 34.35
C ALA A 201 11.33 -14.10 34.26
N GLU A 202 11.77 -14.83 33.24
CA GLU A 202 13.14 -15.34 33.10
C GLU A 202 13.90 -14.69 31.92
N GLY A 203 13.28 -13.72 31.22
CA GLY A 203 13.95 -12.92 30.19
C GLY A 203 14.31 -13.69 28.91
N LEU A 204 13.48 -14.64 28.47
CA LEU A 204 13.72 -15.37 27.21
C LEU A 204 13.91 -14.38 26.03
N PRO A 205 15.01 -14.48 25.25
CA PRO A 205 15.32 -13.56 24.16
C PRO A 205 14.50 -13.88 22.90
N ILE A 206 13.20 -13.60 22.95
CA ILE A 206 12.27 -13.79 21.85
C ILE A 206 11.78 -12.41 21.39
N ASP A 207 11.98 -12.15 20.10
CA ASP A 207 11.56 -10.91 19.45
C ASP A 207 10.03 -10.67 19.58
N GLU A 208 9.65 -9.40 19.75
CA GLU A 208 8.28 -8.96 19.92
C GLU A 208 7.40 -9.27 18.68
N SER A 209 7.98 -9.25 17.49
CA SER A 209 7.31 -9.64 16.23
C SER A 209 6.68 -11.03 16.29
N ALA A 210 7.25 -11.97 17.06
CA ALA A 210 6.66 -13.30 17.25
C ALA A 210 5.24 -13.24 17.85
N TRP A 211 4.96 -12.20 18.65
CA TRP A 211 3.73 -11.99 19.43
C TRP A 211 2.79 -10.96 18.80
N GLU A 212 3.33 -10.03 18.02
CA GLU A 212 2.55 -8.92 17.45
C GLU A 212 2.16 -9.18 15.98
N ASP A 213 3.05 -9.76 15.16
CA ASP A 213 2.79 -9.95 13.73
C ASP A 213 1.47 -10.68 13.48
N ASP A 214 0.76 -10.29 12.43
CA ASP A 214 -0.50 -10.92 12.06
C ASP A 214 -0.30 -12.40 11.70
N VAL A 215 -1.11 -13.25 12.31
CA VAL A 215 -1.11 -14.71 12.07
C VAL A 215 -2.33 -15.18 11.27
N VAL A 216 -3.26 -14.25 11.00
CA VAL A 216 -4.47 -14.43 10.20
C VAL A 216 -4.68 -13.18 9.33
N VAL A 217 -5.27 -13.35 8.15
CA VAL A 217 -5.51 -12.23 7.22
C VAL A 217 -6.60 -11.28 7.76
N GLY A 218 -7.58 -11.79 8.51
CA GLY A 218 -8.64 -10.98 9.14
C GLY A 218 -9.60 -10.26 8.17
N ALA A 219 -9.31 -10.26 6.86
CA ALA A 219 -10.07 -9.58 5.83
C ALA A 219 -10.54 -10.56 4.75
N SER A 220 -11.71 -10.28 4.17
CA SER A 220 -12.25 -10.97 3.00
C SER A 220 -11.77 -10.35 1.69
N GLU A 221 -11.21 -9.15 1.73
CA GLU A 221 -10.74 -8.38 0.58
C GLU A 221 -9.41 -7.70 0.91
N LEU A 222 -8.53 -7.60 -0.09
CA LEU A 222 -7.32 -6.79 -0.03
C LEU A 222 -7.53 -5.58 -0.94
N VAL A 223 -7.46 -4.38 -0.37
CA VAL A 223 -7.61 -3.12 -1.10
C VAL A 223 -6.25 -2.47 -1.20
N GLU A 224 -5.77 -2.30 -2.43
CA GLU A 224 -4.50 -1.65 -2.74
C GLU A 224 -4.76 -0.49 -3.71
N GLU A 225 -4.20 0.68 -3.41
CA GLU A 225 -4.24 1.85 -4.28
C GLU A 225 -2.97 1.89 -5.14
N GLY A 226 -3.12 2.16 -6.44
CA GLY A 226 -2.00 2.16 -7.37
C GLY A 226 -2.29 2.94 -8.65
N GLN A 227 -1.21 3.25 -9.37
CA GLN A 227 -1.27 3.87 -10.70
C GLN A 227 -1.00 2.81 -11.77
N ALA A 228 -1.69 2.92 -12.90
CA ALA A 228 -1.52 2.02 -14.02
C ALA A 228 -0.78 2.71 -15.17
N PHE A 229 0.11 1.97 -15.84
CA PHE A 229 0.85 2.42 -17.00
C PHE A 229 0.77 1.37 -18.11
N VAL A 230 0.81 1.82 -19.37
CA VAL A 230 0.74 0.98 -20.56
C VAL A 230 1.82 1.34 -21.57
N ALA A 231 2.26 0.33 -22.33
CA ALA A 231 3.19 0.45 -23.44
C ALA A 231 2.81 -0.54 -24.55
N PRO A 232 3.32 -0.38 -25.79
CA PRO A 232 3.13 -1.36 -26.85
C PRO A 232 3.54 -2.78 -26.46
N VAL A 233 2.86 -3.77 -27.04
CA VAL A 233 3.19 -5.18 -26.81
C VAL A 233 4.63 -5.45 -27.27
N GLY A 234 5.44 -6.03 -26.38
CA GLY A 234 6.86 -6.30 -26.62
C GLY A 234 7.82 -5.28 -26.01
N SER A 235 7.32 -4.17 -25.46
CA SER A 235 8.14 -3.22 -24.71
C SER A 235 8.80 -3.87 -23.48
N LYS A 236 10.05 -3.48 -23.19
CA LYS A 236 10.77 -3.94 -22.00
C LYS A 236 10.10 -3.35 -20.75
N MET A 237 9.80 -4.18 -19.76
CA MET A 237 9.26 -3.75 -18.47
C MET A 237 10.29 -2.87 -17.73
N PRO A 238 9.90 -1.69 -17.23
CA PRO A 238 10.79 -0.81 -16.47
C PRO A 238 11.09 -1.40 -15.08
N ASP A 239 12.22 -1.00 -14.49
CA ASP A 239 12.50 -1.27 -13.09
C ASP A 239 11.89 -0.15 -12.24
N ILE A 240 10.87 -0.48 -11.46
CA ILE A 240 10.13 0.49 -10.64
C ILE A 240 10.95 1.02 -9.45
N ARG A 241 12.17 0.50 -9.23
CA ARG A 241 13.09 0.99 -8.18
C ARG A 241 13.85 2.26 -8.60
N ASP A 242 13.85 2.60 -9.89
CA ASP A 242 14.47 3.81 -10.42
C ASP A 242 13.43 4.95 -10.48
N PRO A 243 13.60 6.07 -9.75
CA PRO A 243 12.61 7.15 -9.69
C PRO A 243 12.50 7.95 -11.01
N LEU A 244 11.28 8.00 -11.55
CA LEU A 244 10.67 9.11 -12.31
C LEU A 244 11.43 9.70 -13.50
N ALA A 245 11.82 8.84 -14.43
CA ALA A 245 11.64 9.09 -15.85
C ALA A 245 11.17 7.77 -16.46
N PHE A 246 9.84 7.57 -16.51
CA PHE A 246 9.27 6.32 -17.01
C PHE A 246 9.87 5.99 -18.37
N ALA A 247 10.33 4.74 -18.50
CA ALA A 247 11.08 4.27 -19.66
C ALA A 247 10.42 4.69 -20.97
N GLU A 248 11.24 5.05 -21.95
CA GLU A 248 10.80 5.45 -23.27
C GLU A 248 9.72 4.48 -23.81
N GLY A 249 8.54 5.02 -24.14
CA GLY A 249 7.40 4.25 -24.66
C GLY A 249 6.34 3.82 -23.64
N TRP A 250 6.49 4.12 -22.35
CA TRP A 250 5.43 3.94 -21.34
C TRP A 250 4.62 5.22 -21.12
N SER A 251 3.32 5.08 -20.94
CA SER A 251 2.38 6.17 -20.68
C SER A 251 1.39 5.79 -19.59
N ALA A 252 0.86 6.78 -18.87
CA ALA A 252 -0.16 6.54 -17.86
C ALA A 252 -1.44 5.97 -18.51
N PHE A 253 -2.02 4.95 -17.88
CA PHE A 253 -3.29 4.37 -18.32
C PHE A 253 -4.43 5.17 -17.68
N THR A 254 -5.03 6.08 -18.44
CA THR A 254 -6.06 6.97 -17.92
C THR A 254 -7.47 6.42 -18.14
N VAL A 255 -8.47 7.10 -17.59
CA VAL A 255 -9.89 6.82 -17.86
C VAL A 255 -10.18 6.88 -19.36
N THR A 256 -9.49 7.74 -20.12
CA THR A 256 -9.63 7.82 -21.57
C THR A 256 -9.17 6.52 -22.25
N GLU A 257 -8.00 5.99 -21.90
CA GLU A 257 -7.50 4.70 -22.43
C GLU A 257 -8.43 3.54 -22.04
N LEU A 258 -8.96 3.54 -20.83
CA LEU A 258 -9.93 2.54 -20.36
C LEU A 258 -11.21 2.56 -21.21
N LEU A 259 -11.80 3.74 -21.40
CA LEU A 259 -13.03 3.88 -22.18
C LEU A 259 -12.84 3.50 -23.65
N ARG A 260 -11.65 3.80 -24.22
CA ARG A 260 -11.29 3.48 -25.61
C ARG A 260 -11.00 2.00 -25.87
N GLN A 261 -10.94 1.17 -24.82
CA GLN A 261 -10.89 -0.30 -24.99
C GLN A 261 -12.14 -0.82 -25.71
N ASP A 262 -13.28 -0.13 -25.57
CA ASP A 262 -14.45 -0.35 -26.42
C ASP A 262 -14.31 0.51 -27.70
N PRO A 263 -14.17 -0.12 -28.89
CA PRO A 263 -14.08 0.62 -30.15
C PRO A 263 -15.27 1.54 -30.41
N ALA A 264 -16.43 1.28 -29.81
CA ALA A 264 -17.59 2.14 -29.96
C ALA A 264 -17.32 3.53 -29.36
N ASN A 265 -16.54 3.64 -28.28
CA ASN A 265 -16.31 4.88 -27.54
C ASN A 265 -15.20 5.74 -28.13
N GLN A 266 -14.49 5.27 -29.15
CA GLN A 266 -13.37 5.99 -29.72
C GLN A 266 -13.84 7.22 -30.49
N VAL A 267 -13.36 8.39 -30.04
CA VAL A 267 -13.55 9.68 -30.70
C VAL A 267 -12.18 10.30 -30.91
N HIS A 268 -11.94 10.88 -32.08
CA HIS A 268 -10.77 11.69 -32.33
C HIS A 268 -11.21 13.15 -32.44
N VAL A 269 -10.49 14.07 -31.78
CA VAL A 269 -10.87 15.48 -31.75
C VAL A 269 -9.76 16.30 -32.37
N VAL A 270 -10.09 17.10 -33.38
CA VAL A 270 -9.13 17.90 -34.14
C VAL A 270 -9.51 19.38 -34.06
N LEU A 271 -8.57 20.21 -33.62
CA LEU A 271 -8.69 21.66 -33.57
C LEU A 271 -7.97 22.26 -34.77
N ARG A 272 -8.68 23.08 -35.57
CA ARG A 272 -8.13 23.70 -36.79
C ARG A 272 -8.18 25.23 -36.72
N ALA A 273 -7.13 25.86 -37.22
CA ALA A 273 -7.04 27.30 -37.39
C ALA A 273 -7.79 27.77 -38.64
N LYS A 274 -7.84 29.10 -38.84
CA LYS A 274 -8.52 29.73 -39.98
C LYS A 274 -7.94 29.34 -41.34
N ASP A 275 -6.66 29.01 -41.39
CA ASP A 275 -5.97 28.53 -42.59
C ASP A 275 -6.06 27.00 -42.76
N GLU A 276 -6.96 26.35 -42.01
CA GLU A 276 -7.18 24.90 -41.94
C GLU A 276 -6.01 24.09 -41.36
N SER A 277 -4.94 24.75 -40.88
CA SER A 277 -3.85 24.06 -40.19
C SER A 277 -4.33 23.44 -38.87
N VAL A 278 -3.83 22.25 -38.55
CA VAL A 278 -4.14 21.56 -37.30
C VAL A 278 -3.34 22.20 -36.16
N ILE A 279 -4.05 22.73 -35.16
CA ILE A 279 -3.46 23.29 -33.94
C ILE A 279 -3.15 22.18 -32.94
N ALA A 280 -4.10 21.25 -32.76
CA ALA A 280 -3.97 20.13 -31.84
C ALA A 280 -4.93 19.00 -32.22
N SER A 281 -4.59 17.79 -31.79
CA SER A 281 -5.43 16.60 -31.93
C SER A 281 -5.43 15.79 -30.65
N TYR A 282 -6.58 15.24 -30.29
CA TYR A 282 -6.77 14.48 -29.06
C TYR A 282 -7.43 13.14 -29.32
N ASP A 283 -6.89 12.12 -28.69
CA ASP A 283 -7.59 10.88 -28.47
C ASP A 283 -8.59 11.06 -27.33
N ALA A 284 -9.87 11.05 -27.68
CA ALA A 284 -11.00 11.26 -26.80
C ALA A 284 -11.84 9.98 -26.65
N ALA A 285 -12.76 9.98 -25.70
CA ALA A 285 -13.64 8.85 -25.46
C ALA A 285 -15.06 9.29 -25.08
N VAL A 286 -16.07 8.56 -25.55
CA VAL A 286 -17.44 8.68 -25.02
C VAL A 286 -17.46 8.08 -23.62
N SER A 287 -17.68 8.91 -22.60
CA SER A 287 -17.73 8.50 -21.18
C SER A 287 -19.13 8.11 -20.71
N ARG A 288 -20.18 8.59 -21.39
CA ARG A 288 -21.56 8.24 -21.11
C ARG A 288 -22.41 8.19 -22.38
N ARG A 289 -23.22 7.13 -22.49
CA ARG A 289 -24.31 6.99 -23.47
C ARG A 289 -25.62 6.83 -22.70
N GLN A 290 -26.52 7.80 -22.79
CA GLN A 290 -27.88 7.58 -22.32
C GLN A 290 -28.78 7.22 -23.50
N PRO A 291 -29.39 6.02 -23.50
CA PRO A 291 -30.40 5.68 -24.46
C PRO A 291 -31.75 6.27 -24.01
N ASP A 292 -32.03 7.53 -24.32
CA ASP A 292 -33.43 7.96 -24.36
C ASP A 292 -34.06 7.49 -25.68
N SER A 293 -35.34 7.13 -25.62
CA SER A 293 -36.18 6.58 -26.68
C SER A 293 -36.32 7.47 -27.92
N LYS A 294 -35.95 8.75 -27.83
CA LYS A 294 -36.01 9.71 -28.94
C LYS A 294 -34.70 10.43 -29.22
N MET A 295 -33.82 10.61 -28.23
CA MET A 295 -32.59 11.41 -28.32
C MET A 295 -31.42 10.67 -27.69
N ARG A 296 -30.26 10.64 -28.33
CA ARG A 296 -29.02 10.09 -27.77
C ARG A 296 -28.23 11.21 -27.12
N LEU A 297 -27.78 11.02 -25.88
CA LEU A 297 -26.86 11.92 -25.20
C LEU A 297 -25.46 11.29 -25.14
N TRP A 298 -24.47 12.04 -25.62
CA TRP A 298 -23.06 11.69 -25.55
C TRP A 298 -22.30 12.72 -24.71
N ASP A 299 -21.61 12.21 -23.70
CA ASP A 299 -20.57 12.94 -22.97
C ASP A 299 -19.22 12.48 -23.53
N VAL A 300 -18.47 13.38 -24.16
CA VAL A 300 -17.15 13.08 -24.77
C VAL A 300 -16.05 13.69 -23.93
N LEU A 301 -15.24 12.85 -23.29
CA LEU A 301 -14.07 13.24 -22.52
C LEU A 301 -12.88 13.52 -23.46
N VAL A 302 -12.39 14.76 -23.43
CA VAL A 302 -11.28 15.27 -24.24
C VAL A 302 -10.15 15.70 -23.31
N ALA A 303 -8.91 15.40 -23.69
CA ALA A 303 -7.69 15.69 -22.92
C ALA A 303 -7.74 15.16 -21.46
N GLY A 304 -8.55 14.12 -21.20
CA GLY A 304 -8.77 13.55 -19.87
C GLY A 304 -9.43 14.49 -18.86
N SER A 305 -9.79 15.72 -19.24
CA SER A 305 -10.12 16.80 -18.30
C SER A 305 -11.34 17.63 -18.68
N VAL A 306 -11.88 17.52 -19.91
CA VAL A 306 -13.06 18.29 -20.34
C VAL A 306 -14.09 17.36 -20.97
N ILE A 307 -15.34 17.39 -20.50
CA ILE A 307 -16.46 16.67 -21.11
C ILE A 307 -17.27 17.62 -21.99
N PHE A 308 -17.38 17.31 -23.27
CA PHE A 308 -18.31 17.96 -24.20
C PHE A 308 -19.63 17.19 -24.25
N LYS A 309 -20.76 17.89 -24.15
CA LYS A 309 -22.08 17.29 -24.06
C LYS A 309 -22.86 17.51 -25.35
N PHE A 310 -23.29 16.40 -25.96
CA PHE A 310 -24.02 16.39 -27.22
C PHE A 310 -25.36 15.68 -27.08
N ALA A 311 -26.36 16.15 -27.82
CA ALA A 311 -27.61 15.45 -28.01
C ALA A 311 -27.94 15.34 -29.50
N PHE A 312 -28.31 14.15 -29.97
CA PHE A 312 -28.60 13.94 -31.39
C PHE A 312 -29.58 12.79 -31.61
N ASN A 313 -30.21 12.79 -32.77
CA ASN A 313 -31.09 11.71 -33.21
C ASN A 313 -30.37 10.86 -34.24
N LEU A 314 -30.52 9.54 -34.18
CA LEU A 314 -30.01 8.64 -35.21
C LEU A 314 -31.10 8.36 -36.25
N GLN A 315 -30.83 8.66 -37.51
CA GLN A 315 -31.63 8.25 -38.67
C GLN A 315 -30.71 7.52 -39.65
N ASP A 316 -31.03 6.27 -39.99
CA ASP A 316 -30.24 5.42 -40.91
C ASP A 316 -28.73 5.39 -40.59
N GLU A 317 -28.38 5.17 -39.32
CA GLU A 317 -27.00 5.18 -38.78
C GLU A 317 -26.25 6.52 -38.90
N LYS A 318 -26.93 7.59 -39.31
CA LYS A 318 -26.40 8.94 -39.36
C LYS A 318 -27.03 9.81 -38.27
N ALA A 319 -26.30 10.82 -37.82
CA ALA A 319 -26.81 11.84 -36.92
C ALA A 319 -27.08 13.12 -37.73
N PRO A 320 -28.25 13.27 -38.38
CA PRO A 320 -28.52 14.42 -39.25
C PRO A 320 -28.60 15.74 -38.49
N GLU A 321 -28.87 15.70 -37.18
CA GLU A 321 -28.96 16.86 -36.32
C GLU A 321 -28.28 16.56 -34.98
N VAL A 322 -27.20 17.30 -34.70
CA VAL A 322 -26.42 17.19 -33.47
C VAL A 322 -26.43 18.54 -32.77
N HIS A 323 -26.90 18.57 -31.54
CA HIS A 323 -26.96 19.74 -30.68
C HIS A 323 -25.85 19.68 -29.64
N PHE A 324 -25.06 20.75 -29.57
CA PHE A 324 -24.09 20.96 -28.50
C PHE A 324 -24.76 21.65 -27.31
N HIS A 325 -24.61 21.08 -26.11
CA HIS A 325 -25.24 21.59 -24.89
C HIS A 325 -24.28 22.34 -23.95
N GLY A 326 -22.97 22.33 -24.25
CA GLY A 326 -21.94 22.90 -23.40
C GLY A 326 -20.87 21.89 -23.03
N TRP A 327 -19.90 22.34 -22.24
CA TRP A 327 -18.83 21.50 -21.71
C TRP A 327 -18.72 21.65 -20.19
N GLU A 328 -18.03 20.70 -19.58
CA GLU A 328 -17.71 20.68 -18.15
C GLU A 328 -16.22 20.40 -17.97
N ILE A 329 -15.57 21.15 -17.08
CA ILE A 329 -14.13 21.05 -16.82
C ILE A 329 -13.90 20.34 -15.49
N PHE A 330 -13.03 19.34 -15.50
CA PHE A 330 -12.52 18.67 -14.30
C PHE A 330 -11.14 19.21 -13.97
N ASN A 331 -11.00 19.77 -12.79
CA ASN A 331 -9.79 20.41 -12.30
C ASN A 331 -9.46 20.01 -10.86
N SER A 332 -9.87 18.80 -10.45
CA SER A 332 -9.64 18.27 -9.09
C SER A 332 -8.17 18.00 -8.76
N THR A 333 -7.28 18.03 -9.75
CA THR A 333 -5.82 17.90 -9.60
C THR A 333 -5.14 18.96 -10.46
N ASN A 334 -3.87 19.27 -10.17
CA ASN A 334 -3.09 20.21 -10.97
C ASN A 334 -2.85 19.72 -12.40
N GLU A 335 -2.68 18.40 -12.62
CA GLU A 335 -2.56 17.82 -13.96
C GLU A 335 -3.83 17.98 -14.79
N LEU A 336 -4.99 17.69 -14.21
CA LEU A 336 -6.28 17.90 -14.89
C LEU A 336 -6.55 19.38 -15.15
N LYS A 337 -6.17 20.26 -14.21
CA LYS A 337 -6.27 21.70 -14.39
C LYS A 337 -5.35 22.21 -15.51
N LEU A 338 -4.12 21.71 -15.59
CA LEU A 338 -3.18 22.04 -16.66
C LEU A 338 -3.70 21.56 -18.03
N ALA A 339 -4.15 20.32 -18.11
CA ALA A 339 -4.68 19.73 -19.33
C ALA A 339 -5.90 20.50 -19.85
N SER A 340 -6.86 20.83 -18.98
CA SER A 340 -8.04 21.59 -19.36
C SER A 340 -7.69 23.02 -19.76
N THR A 341 -6.82 23.70 -19.00
CA THR A 341 -6.34 25.05 -19.33
C THR A 341 -5.66 25.11 -20.71
N ARG A 342 -4.79 24.14 -21.01
CA ARG A 342 -4.14 24.03 -22.33
C ARG A 342 -5.15 23.79 -23.44
N LEU A 343 -6.13 22.91 -23.23
CA LEU A 343 -7.19 22.68 -24.20
C LEU A 343 -7.99 23.97 -24.47
N MET A 344 -8.35 24.73 -23.43
CA MET A 344 -9.09 25.99 -23.60
C MET A 344 -8.26 27.04 -24.37
N LEU A 345 -6.95 27.14 -24.10
CA LEU A 345 -6.04 28.00 -24.87
C LEU A 345 -5.95 27.59 -26.34
N GLN A 346 -5.93 26.29 -26.64
CA GLN A 346 -5.90 25.82 -28.02
C GLN A 346 -7.24 26.03 -28.73
N ILE A 347 -8.36 25.87 -28.02
CA ILE A 347 -9.71 26.21 -28.50
C ILE A 347 -9.76 27.69 -28.90
N HIS A 348 -9.16 28.58 -28.11
CA HIS A 348 -9.10 30.00 -28.45
C HIS A 348 -8.43 30.29 -29.80
N TYR A 349 -7.30 29.62 -30.07
CA TYR A 349 -6.58 29.82 -31.32
C TYR A 349 -7.23 29.10 -32.51
N ALA A 350 -8.14 28.17 -32.24
CA ALA A 350 -8.86 27.42 -33.25
C ALA A 350 -10.10 28.17 -33.72
N THR A 351 -10.41 28.05 -35.01
CA THR A 351 -11.70 28.49 -35.56
C THR A 351 -12.76 27.41 -35.44
N THR A 352 -12.34 26.15 -35.52
CA THR A 352 -13.24 24.99 -35.49
C THR A 352 -12.67 23.88 -34.64
N ILE A 353 -13.55 23.17 -33.94
CA ILE A 353 -13.28 21.87 -33.33
C ILE A 353 -14.10 20.80 -34.03
N THR A 354 -13.46 19.72 -34.47
CA THR A 354 -14.10 18.60 -35.18
C THR A 354 -14.00 17.35 -34.33
N PHE A 355 -15.14 16.70 -34.11
CA PHE A 355 -15.24 15.40 -33.47
C PHE A 355 -15.39 14.35 -34.58
N GLU A 356 -14.46 13.43 -34.64
CA GLU A 356 -14.36 12.39 -35.66
C GLU A 356 -14.65 11.02 -35.02
N VAL A 357 -15.52 10.25 -35.66
CA VAL A 357 -15.91 8.89 -35.22
C VAL A 357 -15.65 7.93 -36.37
N ARG A 358 -14.84 6.89 -36.12
CA ARG A 358 -14.41 5.92 -37.15
C ARG A 358 -13.79 6.60 -38.40
N GLY A 359 -13.05 7.69 -38.18
CA GLY A 359 -12.37 8.44 -39.25
C GLY A 359 -13.29 9.30 -40.13
N ASN A 360 -14.54 9.52 -39.72
CA ASN A 360 -15.45 10.46 -40.39
C ASN A 360 -15.80 11.61 -39.45
N ASP A 361 -15.91 12.82 -40.01
CA ASP A 361 -16.41 13.98 -39.30
C ASP A 361 -17.84 13.71 -38.81
N PHE A 362 -18.00 13.65 -37.50
CA PHE A 362 -19.29 13.45 -36.85
C PHE A 362 -19.95 14.79 -36.53
N LEU A 363 -19.16 15.76 -36.06
CA LEU A 363 -19.62 17.10 -35.72
C LEU A 363 -18.47 18.11 -35.82
N THR A 364 -18.74 19.25 -36.42
CA THR A 364 -17.86 20.43 -36.38
C THR A 364 -18.58 21.56 -35.66
N LEU A 365 -17.90 22.19 -34.70
CA LEU A 365 -18.41 23.36 -34.00
C LEU A 365 -17.55 24.58 -34.32
N ASP A 366 -18.23 25.69 -34.56
CA ASP A 366 -17.62 27.01 -34.48
C ASP A 366 -17.35 27.38 -33.02
N LEU A 367 -16.17 27.91 -32.75
CA LEU A 367 -15.72 28.18 -31.40
C LEU A 367 -15.89 29.66 -31.02
N PRO A 368 -16.22 29.96 -29.75
CA PRO A 368 -16.26 31.33 -29.28
C PRO A 368 -14.85 31.93 -29.18
N ASN A 369 -14.72 33.20 -29.57
CA ASN A 369 -13.49 33.96 -29.32
C ASN A 369 -13.50 34.51 -27.89
N TYR A 370 -12.39 34.36 -27.18
CA TYR A 370 -12.17 35.06 -25.91
C TYR A 370 -11.71 36.50 -26.15
N SER A 371 -11.97 37.37 -25.19
CA SER A 371 -11.33 38.68 -25.12
C SER A 371 -9.82 38.55 -24.88
N ASP A 372 -9.06 39.60 -25.20
CA ASP A 372 -7.61 39.63 -24.95
C ASP A 372 -7.27 39.47 -23.45
N ASP A 373 -8.13 40.00 -22.56
CA ASP A 373 -7.98 39.89 -21.11
C ASP A 373 -8.18 38.45 -20.61
N GLU A 374 -9.19 37.74 -21.13
CA GLU A 374 -9.42 36.32 -20.81
C GLU A 374 -8.27 35.44 -21.32
N LEU A 375 -7.79 35.69 -22.55
CA LEU A 375 -6.63 34.97 -23.10
C LEU A 375 -5.39 35.17 -22.23
N ARG A 376 -5.19 36.39 -21.76
CA ARG A 376 -4.08 36.74 -20.85
C ARG A 376 -4.19 36.00 -19.53
N GLU A 377 -5.37 35.96 -18.92
CA GLU A 377 -5.62 35.22 -17.67
C GLU A 377 -5.33 33.72 -17.84
N TRP A 378 -5.79 33.11 -18.94
CA TRP A 378 -5.54 31.70 -19.22
C TRP A 378 -4.05 31.38 -19.39
N LYS A 379 -3.27 32.24 -20.05
CA LYS A 379 -1.81 32.08 -20.18
C LYS A 379 -1.09 32.16 -18.84
N VAL A 380 -1.54 33.06 -17.95
CA VAL A 380 -1.01 33.18 -16.60
C VAL A 380 -1.30 31.92 -15.79
N ILE A 381 -2.54 31.42 -15.84
CA ILE A 381 -2.94 30.18 -15.15
C ILE A 381 -2.14 28.99 -15.69
N GLU A 382 -2.00 28.86 -17.01
CA GLU A 382 -1.25 27.76 -17.63
C GLU A 382 0.19 27.71 -17.14
N GLN A 383 0.89 28.85 -17.19
CA GLN A 383 2.28 28.94 -16.75
C GLN A 383 2.45 28.63 -15.26
N THR A 384 1.51 29.06 -14.42
CA THR A 384 1.55 28.82 -12.97
C THR A 384 1.24 27.37 -12.62
N VAL A 385 0.20 26.78 -13.19
CA VAL A 385 -0.16 25.39 -12.92
C VAL A 385 0.89 24.44 -13.49
N ASP A 386 1.51 24.77 -14.64
CA ASP A 386 2.66 24.03 -15.20
C ASP A 386 3.84 23.98 -14.22
N ASP A 387 4.11 25.09 -13.52
CA ASP A 387 5.15 25.11 -12.49
C ASP A 387 4.83 24.20 -11.30
N ILE A 388 3.57 24.17 -10.86
CA ILE A 388 3.13 23.28 -9.78
C ILE A 388 3.29 21.82 -10.22
N VAL A 389 2.78 21.45 -11.40
CA VAL A 389 2.89 20.09 -11.94
C VAL A 389 4.36 19.65 -12.11
N ALA A 390 5.23 20.55 -12.56
CA ALA A 390 6.67 20.25 -12.65
C ALA A 390 7.27 19.96 -11.26
N ILE A 391 6.89 20.73 -10.23
CA ILE A 391 7.34 20.50 -8.85
C ILE A 391 6.77 19.18 -8.30
N GLU A 392 5.51 18.85 -8.57
CA GLU A 392 4.92 17.57 -8.20
C GLU A 392 5.74 16.40 -8.77
N HIS A 393 6.14 16.49 -10.05
CA HIS A 393 6.98 15.48 -10.69
C HIS A 393 8.39 15.40 -10.08
N LEU A 394 9.05 16.54 -9.85
CA LEU A 394 10.40 16.59 -9.27
C LEU A 394 10.44 16.06 -7.84
N THR A 395 9.36 16.22 -7.08
CA THR A 395 9.29 15.85 -5.66
C THR A 395 8.57 14.53 -5.40
N GLY A 396 7.84 14.00 -6.39
CA GLY A 396 6.98 12.82 -6.25
C GLY A 396 5.76 13.05 -5.36
N LYS A 397 5.41 14.31 -5.04
CA LYS A 397 4.29 14.68 -4.16
C LYS A 397 3.16 15.30 -4.98
N LYS A 398 1.92 15.02 -4.59
CA LYS A 398 0.73 15.65 -5.16
C LYS A 398 0.23 16.75 -4.24
N PHE A 399 -0.12 17.90 -4.81
CA PHE A 399 -0.66 19.04 -4.07
C PHE A 399 -2.14 19.23 -4.39
N GLU A 400 -2.82 20.02 -3.55
CA GLU A 400 -4.19 20.43 -3.86
C GLU A 400 -4.23 21.24 -5.16
N ALA A 401 -5.32 21.11 -5.91
CA ALA A 401 -5.47 21.81 -7.18
C ALA A 401 -5.51 23.33 -6.97
N CYS A 402 -4.60 24.04 -7.63
CA CYS A 402 -4.51 25.50 -7.59
C CYS A 402 -5.79 26.13 -8.15
N SER A 403 -6.79 26.41 -7.32
CA SER A 403 -8.13 26.86 -7.72
C SER A 403 -8.51 28.24 -7.16
N GLY A 404 -7.71 28.77 -6.23
CA GLY A 404 -7.84 30.10 -5.65
C GLY A 404 -7.12 31.18 -6.43
N ARG A 405 -7.13 32.39 -5.86
CA ARG A 405 -6.41 33.55 -6.40
C ARG A 405 -4.93 33.49 -6.03
N PHE A 406 -4.09 33.98 -6.92
CA PHE A 406 -2.66 34.18 -6.71
C PHE A 406 -2.22 35.47 -7.42
N ASP A 407 -1.08 36.02 -7.02
CA ASP A 407 -0.52 37.24 -7.61
C ASP A 407 0.84 36.99 -8.31
N ASN A 408 1.46 38.07 -8.81
CA ASN A 408 2.75 37.95 -9.48
C ASN A 408 3.90 37.58 -8.53
N LEU A 409 3.81 37.90 -7.25
CA LEU A 409 4.82 37.50 -6.26
C LEU A 409 4.76 35.98 -6.04
N ASP A 410 3.57 35.41 -5.94
CA ASP A 410 3.36 33.97 -5.83
C ASP A 410 3.94 33.23 -7.04
N ARG A 411 3.64 33.73 -8.25
CA ARG A 411 4.16 33.18 -9.52
C ARG A 411 5.70 33.16 -9.56
N VAL A 412 6.32 34.27 -9.18
CA VAL A 412 7.78 34.40 -9.17
C VAL A 412 8.41 33.46 -8.15
N ARG A 413 7.85 33.36 -6.93
CA ARG A 413 8.34 32.43 -5.90
C ARG A 413 8.24 30.98 -6.36
N LEU A 414 7.13 30.61 -6.97
CA LEU A 414 6.90 29.26 -7.49
C LEU A 414 7.87 28.92 -8.64
N ARG A 415 8.02 29.80 -9.64
CA ARG A 415 8.95 29.60 -10.76
C ARG A 415 10.40 29.46 -10.28
N ARG A 416 10.81 30.28 -9.31
CA ARG A 416 12.14 30.18 -8.70
C ARG A 416 12.33 28.84 -8.00
N LEU A 417 11.33 28.38 -7.24
CA LEU A 417 11.38 27.08 -6.58
C LEU A 417 11.55 25.95 -7.61
N ARG A 418 10.73 25.93 -8.67
CA ARG A 418 10.85 24.95 -9.76
C ARG A 418 12.27 24.93 -10.34
N LEU A 419 12.79 26.08 -10.76
CA LEU A 419 14.13 26.17 -11.35
C LEU A 419 15.23 25.67 -10.38
N MET A 420 15.11 25.98 -9.09
CA MET A 420 16.06 25.47 -8.10
C MET A 420 15.95 23.95 -7.88
N LEU A 421 14.73 23.39 -7.95
CA LEU A 421 14.52 21.94 -7.89
C LEU A 421 15.03 21.23 -9.15
N GLU A 422 15.03 21.91 -10.30
CA GLU A 422 15.70 21.48 -11.53
C GLU A 422 17.24 21.65 -11.45
N GLY A 423 17.79 22.07 -10.30
CA GLY A 423 19.22 22.19 -10.04
C GLY A 423 19.84 23.51 -10.53
N HIS A 424 19.03 24.51 -10.87
CA HIS A 424 19.50 25.79 -11.40
C HIS A 424 19.70 26.81 -10.27
N ILE A 425 20.62 27.76 -10.49
CA ILE A 425 20.78 28.94 -9.62
C ILE A 425 19.89 30.05 -10.18
N VAL A 426 19.17 30.76 -9.31
CA VAL A 426 18.25 31.83 -9.72
C VAL A 426 18.54 33.14 -8.99
N HIS A 427 18.16 34.27 -9.59
CA HIS A 427 18.18 35.54 -8.89
C HIS A 427 17.18 35.52 -7.71
N ALA A 428 17.65 36.06 -6.58
CA ALA A 428 16.90 36.29 -5.35
C ALA A 428 16.79 37.80 -5.10
N THR A 429 16.44 38.23 -3.89
CA THR A 429 16.14 39.65 -3.64
C THR A 429 17.33 40.57 -3.90
N ARG A 430 17.06 41.81 -4.31
CA ARG A 430 18.03 42.92 -4.38
C ARG A 430 18.11 43.70 -3.06
N ARG A 431 17.22 43.40 -2.11
CA ARG A 431 17.10 44.13 -0.86
C ARG A 431 18.10 43.60 0.17
N PRO A 432 18.58 44.47 1.07
CA PRO A 432 19.29 44.04 2.27
C PRO A 432 18.49 43.02 3.07
N VAL A 433 19.17 42.02 3.61
CA VAL A 433 18.55 40.99 4.45
C VAL A 433 19.21 40.97 5.81
N THR A 434 18.40 41.00 6.87
CA THR A 434 18.89 40.88 8.24
C THR A 434 18.96 39.42 8.64
N VAL A 435 20.11 38.99 9.16
CA VAL A 435 20.37 37.60 9.56
C VAL A 435 21.02 37.54 10.94
N THR A 436 20.77 36.45 11.66
CA THR A 436 21.41 36.19 12.94
C THR A 436 22.47 35.10 12.77
N ALA A 437 23.71 35.40 13.16
CA ALA A 437 24.82 34.46 13.17
C ALA A 437 25.11 34.01 14.62
N THR A 438 24.95 32.72 14.89
CA THR A 438 25.08 32.13 16.23
C THR A 438 26.51 32.14 16.77
N GLU A 439 27.51 32.08 15.88
CA GLU A 439 28.94 32.08 16.22
C GLU A 439 29.58 33.47 16.19
N GLY A 440 28.77 34.54 16.05
CA GLY A 440 29.24 35.92 16.14
C GLY A 440 30.11 36.42 14.97
N ASN A 441 30.35 35.61 13.94
CA ASN A 441 31.02 36.01 12.71
C ASN A 441 30.00 36.27 11.58
N PRO A 442 30.28 37.19 10.63
CA PRO A 442 29.37 37.46 9.52
C PRO A 442 29.21 36.22 8.63
N PRO A 443 27.96 35.81 8.31
CA PRO A 443 27.72 34.60 7.55
C PRO A 443 28.18 34.76 6.10
N GLN A 444 28.84 33.73 5.56
CA GLN A 444 29.26 33.69 4.16
C GLN A 444 28.13 33.30 3.21
N VAL A 445 27.06 32.72 3.76
CA VAL A 445 25.84 32.33 3.05
C VAL A 445 24.65 32.59 3.96
N ILE A 446 23.58 33.12 3.39
CA ILE A 446 22.30 33.32 4.06
C ILE A 446 21.48 32.04 3.93
N VAL A 447 20.96 31.55 5.04
CA VAL A 447 20.12 30.35 5.10
C VAL A 447 18.66 30.78 5.25
N ASN A 448 17.85 30.48 4.24
CA ASN A 448 16.40 30.60 4.35
C ASN A 448 15.84 29.24 4.80
N PRO A 449 15.12 29.18 5.93
CA PRO A 449 14.55 27.93 6.41
C PRO A 449 13.50 27.39 5.45
N ALA A 450 13.22 26.09 5.54
CA ALA A 450 12.12 25.48 4.81
C ALA A 450 10.79 26.15 5.21
N GLU A 451 9.95 26.42 4.22
CA GLU A 451 8.64 27.04 4.39
C GLU A 451 7.60 26.34 3.49
N VAL A 452 6.36 26.86 3.46
CA VAL A 452 5.31 26.39 2.56
C VAL A 452 4.81 27.59 1.78
N LEU A 453 4.86 27.50 0.45
CA LEU A 453 4.30 28.49 -0.46
C LEU A 453 2.85 28.13 -0.76
N ASN A 454 1.91 29.04 -0.54
CA ASN A 454 0.53 28.86 -0.97
C ASN A 454 0.32 29.61 -2.30
N VAL A 455 0.03 28.88 -3.38
CA VAL A 455 -0.29 29.48 -4.68
C VAL A 455 -1.71 29.06 -5.07
N GLY A 456 -2.67 29.98 -4.93
CA GLY A 456 -4.07 29.71 -5.27
C GLY A 456 -4.64 28.49 -4.53
N GLY A 457 -4.29 28.30 -3.26
CA GLY A 457 -4.73 27.16 -2.45
C GLY A 457 -3.82 25.93 -2.53
N SER A 458 -2.90 25.85 -3.50
CA SER A 458 -1.91 24.77 -3.54
C SER A 458 -0.78 25.05 -2.55
N GLU A 459 -0.67 24.25 -1.50
CA GLU A 459 0.41 24.31 -0.52
C GLU A 459 1.65 23.53 -1.01
N VAL A 460 2.65 24.26 -1.47
CA VAL A 460 3.89 23.72 -2.05
C VAL A 460 5.04 23.86 -1.04
N PRO A 461 5.56 22.76 -0.47
CA PRO A 461 6.69 22.82 0.45
C PRO A 461 7.95 23.32 -0.25
N THR A 462 8.62 24.30 0.36
CA THR A 462 9.93 24.77 -0.08
C THR A 462 11.00 24.18 0.85
N PRO A 463 12.04 23.53 0.32
CA PRO A 463 13.15 23.07 1.15
C PRO A 463 13.97 24.26 1.66
N GLN A 464 14.94 24.00 2.52
CA GLN A 464 15.93 25.01 2.89
C GLN A 464 16.61 25.54 1.62
N ILE A 465 16.73 26.87 1.53
CA ILE A 465 17.36 27.55 0.40
C ILE A 465 18.58 28.31 0.92
N LEU A 466 19.67 28.23 0.17
CA LEU A 466 20.87 29.03 0.42
C LEU A 466 20.87 30.24 -0.51
N MET A 467 21.39 31.36 0.00
CA MET A 467 21.47 32.60 -0.74
C MET A 467 22.79 33.34 -0.49
N ARG A 468 23.45 33.84 -1.54
CA ARG A 468 24.67 34.68 -1.41
C ARG A 468 24.88 35.57 -2.61
N HIS A 469 25.75 36.57 -2.48
CA HIS A 469 26.39 37.27 -3.59
C HIS A 469 27.90 37.31 -3.31
N PRO A 470 28.78 37.02 -4.29
CA PRO A 470 30.24 37.03 -4.09
C PRO A 470 30.75 38.31 -3.41
N ASP A 471 30.30 39.46 -3.89
CA ASP A 471 30.68 40.78 -3.38
C ASP A 471 29.70 41.36 -2.32
N MET A 472 28.94 40.52 -1.60
CA MET A 472 28.05 41.04 -0.55
C MET A 472 28.83 41.62 0.63
N SER A 473 28.32 42.70 1.22
CA SER A 473 28.85 43.26 2.47
C SER A 473 27.99 42.85 3.66
N ALA A 474 28.62 42.67 4.82
CA ALA A 474 27.95 42.40 6.08
C ALA A 474 28.23 43.53 7.08
N THR A 475 27.17 44.20 7.54
CA THR A 475 27.26 45.25 8.55
C THR A 475 26.66 44.72 9.86
N GLU A 476 27.45 44.67 10.93
CA GLU A 476 26.94 44.28 12.26
C GLU A 476 25.92 45.31 12.75
N THR A 477 24.71 44.87 13.10
CA THR A 477 23.61 45.75 13.55
C THR A 477 23.24 45.56 15.02
N GLY A 478 23.73 44.52 15.69
CA GLY A 478 23.50 44.32 17.12
C GLY A 478 23.81 42.91 17.61
N VAL A 479 23.61 42.68 18.91
CA VAL A 479 23.69 41.35 19.55
C VAL A 479 22.33 40.64 19.51
N ALA A 480 22.34 39.30 19.48
CA ALA A 480 21.15 38.46 19.45
C ALA A 480 21.15 37.43 20.61
N PRO A 481 21.04 37.88 21.87
CA PRO A 481 21.27 37.04 23.05
C PRO A 481 20.34 35.81 23.13
N ASP A 482 19.13 35.90 22.57
CA ASP A 482 18.17 34.81 22.53
C ASP A 482 18.59 33.65 21.60
N SER A 483 19.58 33.88 20.73
CA SER A 483 20.14 32.89 19.79
C SER A 483 21.51 32.35 20.22
N GLY A 484 22.05 32.80 21.37
CA GLY A 484 23.33 32.34 21.92
C GLY A 484 24.15 33.47 22.56
N PRO A 485 25.12 33.15 23.43
CA PRO A 485 25.92 34.14 24.15
C PRO A 485 26.84 34.98 23.23
N GLU A 486 27.20 34.44 22.07
CA GLU A 486 28.06 35.11 21.08
C GLU A 486 27.29 35.53 19.82
N ALA A 487 25.97 35.33 19.80
CA ALA A 487 25.17 35.53 18.60
C ALA A 487 25.03 37.03 18.27
N LYS A 488 25.15 37.34 16.98
CA LYS A 488 25.07 38.71 16.45
C LYS A 488 24.13 38.80 15.27
N THR A 489 23.60 39.99 15.04
CA THR A 489 22.75 40.32 13.91
C THR A 489 23.55 41.11 12.89
N TYR A 490 23.42 40.74 11.62
CA TYR A 490 24.06 41.39 10.48
C TYR A 490 23.02 41.83 9.46
N LEU A 491 23.24 43.01 8.87
CA LEU A 491 22.60 43.43 7.64
C LEU A 491 23.49 43.00 6.46
N MET A 492 22.99 42.09 5.65
CA MET A 492 23.66 41.57 4.46
C MET A 492 23.18 42.33 3.22
N GLU A 493 24.09 42.92 2.47
CA GLU A 493 23.76 43.78 1.32
C GLU A 493 24.50 43.32 0.07
N PRO A 494 23.80 43.09 -1.06
CA PRO A 494 24.45 42.86 -2.33
C PRO A 494 24.95 44.20 -2.90
N PRO A 495 25.87 44.19 -3.89
CA PRO A 495 26.27 45.41 -4.58
C PRO A 495 25.07 46.16 -5.17
N SER A 496 25.18 47.49 -5.28
CA SER A 496 24.08 48.34 -5.73
C SER A 496 23.51 47.87 -7.08
N GLY A 497 22.19 47.61 -7.09
CA GLY A 497 21.46 47.14 -8.27
C GLY A 497 21.67 45.67 -8.64
N LYS A 498 22.47 44.90 -7.86
CA LYS A 498 22.69 43.47 -8.08
C LYS A 498 21.81 42.63 -7.14
N PRO A 499 21.26 41.50 -7.62
CA PRO A 499 20.48 40.59 -6.78
C PRO A 499 21.40 39.65 -5.99
N PHE A 500 20.92 39.11 -4.88
CA PHE A 500 21.47 37.86 -4.38
C PHE A 500 21.17 36.69 -5.33
N PHE A 501 21.84 35.57 -5.14
CA PHE A 501 21.62 34.34 -5.89
C PHE A 501 21.21 33.22 -4.95
N SER A 502 20.23 32.40 -5.34
CA SER A 502 19.70 31.32 -4.50
C SER A 502 19.71 29.94 -5.17
N TRP A 503 19.93 28.90 -4.37
CA TRP A 503 19.91 27.50 -4.77
C TRP A 503 19.49 26.57 -3.62
N ILE A 504 19.17 25.32 -3.95
CA ILE A 504 18.86 24.29 -2.95
C ILE A 504 20.14 23.48 -2.66
N PRO A 505 20.60 23.41 -1.39
CA PRO A 505 21.76 22.62 -1.03
C PRO A 505 21.50 21.13 -1.29
N GLY A 506 22.50 20.43 -1.82
CA GLY A 506 22.41 19.01 -2.17
C GLY A 506 21.87 18.72 -3.57
N LEU A 507 21.17 19.67 -4.21
CA LEU A 507 20.79 19.59 -5.64
C LEU A 507 21.79 20.33 -6.53
N THR A 508 22.33 21.45 -6.05
CA THR A 508 23.35 22.23 -6.74
C THR A 508 24.53 22.49 -5.80
N GLU A 509 25.73 22.09 -6.19
CA GLU A 509 26.96 22.42 -5.45
C GLU A 509 27.54 23.74 -5.96
N VAL A 510 27.73 24.70 -5.05
CA VAL A 510 28.30 26.02 -5.35
C VAL A 510 29.65 26.14 -4.66
N SER A 511 30.73 25.75 -5.37
CA SER A 511 32.11 25.78 -4.88
C SER A 511 32.87 27.01 -5.41
N GLY A 512 32.60 28.19 -4.86
CA GLY A 512 33.29 29.44 -5.22
C GLY A 512 32.52 30.35 -6.17
N ASP A 513 33.03 31.56 -6.39
CA ASP A 513 32.26 32.68 -6.94
C ASP A 513 31.90 32.54 -8.42
N GLU A 514 32.70 31.80 -9.19
CA GLU A 514 32.44 31.49 -10.60
C GLU A 514 31.18 30.64 -10.79
N ALA A 515 30.83 29.79 -9.82
CA ALA A 515 29.64 28.94 -9.87
C ALA A 515 28.33 29.74 -9.85
N VAL A 516 28.37 31.02 -9.47
CA VAL A 516 27.20 31.89 -9.35
C VAL A 516 26.95 32.71 -10.63
N ALA A 517 27.80 32.58 -11.65
CA ALA A 517 27.72 33.36 -12.89
C ALA A 517 26.66 32.88 -13.89
N ALA A 518 26.19 31.63 -13.79
CA ALA A 518 25.19 31.05 -14.68
C ALA A 518 23.82 30.98 -13.97
N THR A 519 22.97 31.98 -14.19
CA THR A 519 21.62 32.04 -13.60
C THR A 519 20.54 31.73 -14.63
N ALA A 520 19.51 31.02 -14.19
CA ALA A 520 18.32 30.78 -14.98
C ALA A 520 17.35 31.97 -14.88
N THR A 521 16.82 32.41 -16.01
CA THR A 521 15.82 33.48 -16.08
C THR A 521 14.42 32.93 -15.84
N TRP A 522 13.53 33.74 -15.25
CA TRP A 522 12.18 33.27 -14.92
C TRP A 522 11.29 33.07 -16.15
N ASN A 523 11.49 33.90 -17.18
CA ASN A 523 10.72 33.90 -18.43
C ASN A 523 9.19 33.88 -18.19
N LEU A 524 8.73 34.62 -17.17
CA LEU A 524 7.31 34.74 -16.84
C LEU A 524 6.65 35.80 -17.72
N ILE A 525 5.46 35.49 -18.22
CA ILE A 525 4.70 36.41 -19.08
C ILE A 525 4.43 37.70 -18.31
N GLU A 526 4.78 38.83 -18.93
CA GLU A 526 4.60 40.21 -18.43
C GLU A 526 5.31 40.54 -17.10
N ILE A 527 6.28 39.72 -16.70
CA ILE A 527 7.11 39.98 -15.53
C ILE A 527 8.54 40.18 -16.01
N ASP A 528 9.02 41.41 -15.92
CA ASP A 528 10.42 41.75 -16.18
C ASP A 528 11.25 41.55 -14.90
N GLU A 529 12.09 40.53 -14.92
CA GLU A 529 12.98 40.15 -13.82
C GLU A 529 13.95 41.27 -13.40
N ALA A 530 14.32 42.16 -14.33
CA ALA A 530 15.21 43.28 -14.04
C ALA A 530 14.53 44.37 -13.18
N THR A 531 13.22 44.56 -13.37
CA THR A 531 12.46 45.65 -12.73
C THR A 531 11.46 45.18 -11.66
N PHE A 532 11.19 43.87 -11.58
CA PHE A 532 10.29 43.31 -10.57
C PHE A 532 10.81 43.56 -9.15
N ASN A 533 9.95 44.12 -8.31
CA ASN A 533 10.22 44.41 -6.91
C ASN A 533 9.64 43.30 -6.02
N TYR A 534 10.52 42.48 -5.47
CA TYR A 534 10.18 41.34 -4.59
C TYR A 534 11.01 41.35 -3.31
#